data_AF-A0A957XP60-F1
#
_entry.id   AF-A0A957XP60-F1
#
_cell.length_a   1.000
_cell.length_b   1.000
_cell.length_c   1.000
_cell.angle_alpha   90.00
_cell.angle_beta   90.00
_cell.angle_gamma   90.00
#
_symmetry.space_group_name_H-M   'P 1'
#
loop_
_entity.id
_entity.type
_entity.pdbx_description
1 polymer ?
#
loop_
_entity_poly.entity_id
_entity_poly.type
_entity_poly.pdbx_seq_one_letter_code
_entity_poly.pdbx_strand_id
1 'polypeptide(L)'
;MKKSILIITLFLLTMTITPAFAQAPDGEEYIVQADDWLSTIAEKQYGNPLAYAAIIEATNAKATEDERFIVIDDPGVIEVGQKLWLPTEAETTGAVATTPLPPANFGEAWTPVACTTFNLPDDVAAQSDCGYVTVPELHSQPNGPTIQVAVVRVRSSGDNPAPDPLFMEQGGPGDSTIAVFPGSGLSALTSLQHILATRDMVFVEERGTFYSRPNLVCTEQIEHEIQVAKGLAEETDHSFVVACRDRLLAEGVNFNAFNSVENAADMYVVAETLSYDSFNFYGVSYGTLLGQYVIDQAEEHTAQLRSVILDAVVTPNIEFNAPASATSS
;
A
#
# COMPACT_ATOMS: atom_id res chain seq x y z
N MET A 1 53.32 59.05 -25.08
CA MET A 1 52.54 57.79 -24.97
C MET A 1 52.98 57.06 -23.71
N LYS A 2 52.25 57.19 -22.60
CA LYS A 2 52.48 56.43 -21.36
C LYS A 2 51.49 55.27 -21.33
N LYS A 3 51.98 54.03 -21.29
CA LYS A 3 51.16 52.82 -21.15
C LYS A 3 50.96 52.55 -19.66
N SER A 4 49.72 52.62 -19.18
CA SER A 4 49.34 52.19 -17.84
C SER A 4 49.09 50.67 -17.85
N ILE A 5 49.75 49.95 -16.95
CA ILE A 5 49.53 48.53 -16.68
C ILE A 5 48.53 48.44 -15.53
N LEU A 6 47.38 47.80 -15.78
CA LEU A 6 46.35 47.54 -14.78
C LEU A 6 46.64 46.18 -14.14
N ILE A 7 47.01 46.17 -12.84
CA ILE A 7 47.16 44.95 -12.04
C ILE A 7 45.80 44.69 -11.38
N ILE A 8 45.14 43.60 -11.77
CA ILE A 8 43.90 43.11 -11.15
C ILE A 8 44.30 42.08 -10.10
N THR A 9 44.16 42.43 -8.83
CA THR A 9 44.37 41.53 -7.70
C THR A 9 43.08 40.74 -7.46
N LEU A 10 43.10 39.44 -7.75
CA LEU A 10 41.97 38.53 -7.53
C LEU A 10 41.97 38.07 -6.06
N PHE A 11 41.04 38.59 -5.26
CA PHE A 11 40.77 38.11 -3.90
C PHE A 11 39.95 36.82 -4.00
N LEU A 12 40.55 35.66 -3.70
CA LEU A 12 39.83 34.40 -3.53
C LEU A 12 39.16 34.43 -2.14
N LEU A 13 37.84 34.62 -2.11
CA LEU A 13 37.04 34.51 -0.89
C LEU A 13 36.70 33.03 -0.67
N THR A 14 37.37 32.36 0.26
CA THR A 14 37.01 31.01 0.68
C THR A 14 35.80 31.11 1.62
N MET A 15 34.60 30.84 1.09
CA MET A 15 33.40 30.65 1.90
C MET A 15 33.49 29.27 2.57
N THR A 16 33.81 29.25 3.87
CA THR A 16 33.65 28.05 4.69
C THR A 16 32.16 27.87 4.98
N ILE A 17 31.52 26.91 4.31
CA ILE A 17 30.16 26.48 4.65
C ILE A 17 30.27 25.62 5.90
N THR A 18 30.00 26.19 7.07
CA THR A 18 29.68 25.41 8.25
C THR A 18 28.26 24.86 8.07
N PRO A 19 28.03 23.54 8.16
CA PRO A 19 26.67 23.02 8.18
C PRO A 19 25.95 23.62 9.39
N ALA A 20 24.83 24.30 9.16
CA ALA A 20 23.93 24.67 10.23
C ALA A 20 23.23 23.39 10.68
N PHE A 21 23.57 22.89 11.87
CA PHE A 21 22.77 21.86 12.51
C PHE A 21 21.43 22.48 12.88
N ALA A 22 20.32 21.83 12.50
CA ALA A 22 18.99 22.28 12.88
C ALA A 22 18.87 22.18 14.41
N GLN A 23 18.70 23.33 15.06
CA GLN A 23 18.47 23.40 16.49
C GLN A 23 17.08 22.82 16.80
N ALA A 24 16.96 22.06 17.89
CA ALA A 24 15.70 21.52 18.36
C ALA A 24 14.69 22.67 18.61
N PRO A 25 13.42 22.51 18.20
CA PRO A 25 12.40 23.53 18.41
C PRO A 25 12.16 23.79 19.90
N ASP A 26 11.58 24.94 20.23
CA ASP A 26 11.19 25.25 21.61
C ASP A 26 10.18 24.21 22.11
N GLY A 27 10.39 23.68 23.31
CA GLY A 27 9.60 22.58 23.83
C GLY A 27 9.83 22.30 25.31
N GLU A 28 9.21 21.23 25.79
CA GLU A 28 9.34 20.77 27.17
C GLU A 28 9.81 19.32 27.24
N GLU A 29 10.56 19.01 28.30
CA GLU A 29 11.01 17.65 28.58
C GLU A 29 9.86 16.81 29.15
N TYR A 30 9.65 15.64 28.57
CA TYR A 30 8.69 14.64 29.04
C TYR A 30 9.41 13.34 29.38
N ILE A 31 8.96 12.68 30.46
CA ILE A 31 9.50 11.38 30.87
C ILE A 31 8.43 10.33 30.62
N VAL A 32 8.73 9.35 29.77
CA VAL A 32 7.83 8.25 29.42
C VAL A 32 7.41 7.47 30.68
N GLN A 33 6.11 7.27 30.84
CA GLN A 33 5.48 6.50 31.91
C GLN A 33 5.07 5.11 31.41
N ALA A 34 4.67 4.23 32.34
CA ALA A 34 4.06 2.96 31.98
C ALA A 34 2.78 3.18 31.17
N ASP A 35 2.55 2.36 30.15
CA ASP A 35 1.43 2.41 29.20
C ASP A 35 1.40 3.61 28.25
N ASP A 36 2.46 4.42 28.22
CA ASP A 36 2.62 5.46 27.20
C ASP A 36 3.01 4.86 25.85
N TRP A 37 2.36 5.38 24.81
CA TRP A 37 2.79 5.29 23.42
C TRP A 37 3.02 6.71 22.90
N LEU A 38 3.87 6.87 21.88
CA LEU A 38 4.10 8.20 21.29
C LEU A 38 2.78 8.85 20.82
N SER A 39 1.85 8.06 20.28
CA SER A 39 0.52 8.52 19.87
C SER A 39 -0.39 8.92 21.03
N THR A 40 -0.32 8.24 22.18
CA THR A 40 -1.12 8.62 23.36
C THR A 40 -0.57 9.88 24.02
N ILE A 41 0.75 10.06 24.01
CA ILE A 41 1.39 11.30 24.44
C ILE A 41 1.00 12.45 23.51
N ALA A 42 1.03 12.23 22.19
CA ALA A 42 0.64 13.22 21.19
C ALA A 42 -0.83 13.63 21.32
N GLU A 43 -1.74 12.67 21.51
CA GLU A 43 -3.16 12.95 21.78
C GLU A 43 -3.33 13.82 23.01
N LYS A 44 -2.62 13.50 24.10
CA LYS A 44 -2.73 14.23 25.36
C LYS A 44 -2.16 15.65 25.25
N GLN A 45 -1.06 15.83 24.54
CA GLN A 45 -0.36 17.11 24.45
C GLN A 45 -0.97 18.03 23.39
N TYR A 46 -1.37 17.47 22.26
CA TYR A 46 -1.76 18.22 21.05
C TYR A 46 -3.22 18.00 20.64
N GLY A 47 -3.95 17.09 21.28
CA GLY A 47 -5.31 16.70 20.86
C GLY A 47 -5.35 15.99 19.51
N ASN A 48 -4.22 15.43 19.07
CA ASN A 48 -4.07 14.71 17.81
C ASN A 48 -3.10 13.54 17.99
N PRO A 49 -3.54 12.27 17.84
CA PRO A 49 -2.66 11.14 18.09
C PRO A 49 -1.63 10.97 16.97
N LEU A 50 -1.87 11.55 15.78
CA LEU A 50 -0.95 11.53 14.64
C LEU A 50 0.18 12.56 14.75
N ALA A 51 0.13 13.48 15.72
CA ALA A 51 1.19 14.46 15.96
C ALA A 51 2.46 13.85 16.60
N TYR A 52 2.49 12.53 16.81
CA TYR A 52 3.61 11.83 17.42
C TYR A 52 4.91 11.92 16.61
N ALA A 53 4.81 12.15 15.30
CA ALA A 53 5.96 12.39 14.43
C ALA A 53 6.77 13.64 14.85
N ALA A 54 6.09 14.70 15.30
CA ALA A 54 6.74 15.91 15.79
C ALA A 54 7.55 15.65 17.06
N ILE A 55 7.10 14.73 17.91
CA ILE A 55 7.82 14.32 19.12
C ILE A 55 9.11 13.58 18.74
N ILE A 56 9.06 12.71 17.73
CA ILE A 56 10.23 11.97 17.22
C ILE A 56 11.26 12.95 16.67
N GLU A 57 10.84 13.83 15.75
CA GLU A 57 11.74 14.78 15.12
C GLU A 57 12.39 15.72 16.14
N ALA A 58 11.60 16.27 17.05
CA ALA A 58 12.08 17.17 18.08
C ALA A 58 13.01 16.47 19.08
N THR A 59 12.70 15.21 19.46
CA THR A 59 13.56 14.39 20.35
C THR A 59 14.88 14.04 19.66
N ASN A 60 14.85 13.68 18.37
CA ASN A 60 16.05 13.34 17.60
C ASN A 60 16.93 14.58 17.37
N ALA A 61 16.33 15.73 17.07
CA ALA A 61 17.04 17.00 17.03
C ALA A 61 17.66 17.32 18.41
N LYS A 62 16.91 17.11 19.50
CA LYS A 62 17.40 17.35 20.86
C LYS A 62 18.55 16.43 21.26
N ALA A 63 18.53 15.19 20.81
CA ALA A 63 19.61 14.22 21.02
C ALA A 63 20.95 14.65 20.38
N THR A 64 20.92 15.52 19.36
CA THR A 64 22.15 16.12 18.81
C THR A 64 22.77 17.21 19.68
N GLU A 65 21.97 17.80 20.57
CA GLU A 65 22.38 18.88 21.48
C GLU A 65 22.65 18.40 22.91
N ASP A 66 21.92 17.38 23.35
CA ASP A 66 21.89 16.89 24.72
C ASP A 66 21.80 15.36 24.74
N GLU A 67 22.92 14.73 25.13
CA GLU A 67 23.09 13.26 25.19
C GLU A 67 22.12 12.55 26.15
N ARG A 68 21.34 13.30 26.96
CA ARG A 68 20.29 12.73 27.82
C ARG A 68 19.05 12.31 27.04
N PHE A 69 18.90 12.78 25.79
CA PHE A 69 17.85 12.36 24.86
C PHE A 69 18.40 11.27 23.95
N ILE A 70 17.64 10.20 23.77
CA ILE A 70 18.02 9.05 22.92
C ILE A 70 17.25 9.20 21.61
N VAL A 71 17.97 9.04 20.50
CA VAL A 71 17.38 8.98 19.16
C VAL A 71 16.34 7.87 19.12
N ILE A 72 15.14 8.21 18.63
CA ILE A 72 14.06 7.28 18.35
C ILE A 72 14.21 6.85 16.89
N ASP A 73 14.78 5.67 16.70
CA ASP A 73 14.88 5.02 15.39
C ASP A 73 13.64 4.14 15.08
N ASP A 74 12.96 3.66 16.12
CA ASP A 74 11.72 2.89 16.03
C ASP A 74 10.61 3.55 16.87
N PRO A 75 9.60 4.16 16.24
CA PRO A 75 8.45 4.78 16.93
C PRO A 75 7.64 3.83 17.81
N GLY A 76 7.72 2.52 17.56
CA GLY A 76 7.03 1.49 18.34
C GLY A 76 7.71 1.14 19.65
N VAL A 77 8.92 1.65 19.89
CA VAL A 77 9.76 1.27 21.04
C VAL A 77 10.20 2.53 21.80
N ILE A 78 9.40 2.94 22.77
CA ILE A 78 9.80 3.89 23.82
C ILE A 78 9.86 3.18 25.17
N GLU A 79 10.84 3.53 26.00
CA GLU A 79 11.05 2.89 27.30
C GLU A 79 10.59 3.77 28.45
N VAL A 80 9.99 3.16 29.48
CA VAL A 80 9.63 3.87 30.72
C VAL A 80 10.87 4.54 31.31
N GLY A 81 10.81 5.86 31.53
CA GLY A 81 11.93 6.67 32.00
C GLY A 81 12.74 7.34 30.89
N GLN A 82 12.50 7.02 29.62
CA GLN A 82 13.10 7.72 28.48
C GLN A 82 12.66 9.18 28.45
N LYS A 83 13.59 10.07 28.09
CA LYS A 83 13.31 11.49 27.90
C LYS A 83 12.90 11.77 26.46
N LEU A 84 11.76 12.44 26.31
CA LEU A 84 11.24 12.96 25.05
C LEU A 84 11.26 14.49 25.09
N TRP A 85 11.49 15.11 23.94
CA TRP A 85 11.36 16.54 23.77
C TRP A 85 10.03 16.83 23.06
N LEU A 86 9.07 17.41 23.79
CA LEU A 86 7.75 17.74 23.26
C LEU A 86 7.78 19.19 22.73
N PRO A 87 7.72 19.42 21.41
CA PRO A 87 7.70 20.77 20.87
C PRO A 87 6.44 21.54 21.32
N THR A 88 6.58 22.87 21.49
CA THR A 88 5.51 23.77 21.95
C THR A 88 4.38 23.88 20.93
N GLU A 89 4.74 23.89 19.65
CA GLU A 89 3.82 23.71 18.54
C GLU A 89 4.16 22.37 17.88
N ALA A 90 3.20 21.45 17.87
CA ALA A 90 3.27 20.34 16.93
C ALA A 90 2.97 20.93 15.55
N GLU A 91 4.00 21.39 14.84
CA GLU A 91 3.88 21.53 13.39
C GLU A 91 3.49 20.14 12.88
N THR A 92 2.31 20.05 12.25
CA THR A 92 1.84 18.83 11.61
C THR A 92 2.79 18.51 10.46
N THR A 93 3.89 17.82 10.74
CA THR A 93 4.66 17.13 9.71
C THR A 93 3.80 15.98 9.20
N GLY A 94 2.92 16.31 8.25
CA GLY A 94 1.94 15.39 7.68
C GLY A 94 0.82 16.02 6.86
N ALA A 95 0.66 17.36 6.88
CA ALA A 95 -0.10 18.06 5.86
C ALA A 95 0.85 18.94 5.05
N VAL A 96 1.70 18.32 4.24
CA VAL A 96 2.06 18.98 2.99
C VAL A 96 0.72 19.30 2.35
N ALA A 97 0.42 20.58 2.14
CA ALA A 97 -0.63 20.98 1.24
C ALA A 97 -0.24 20.45 -0.14
N THR A 98 -0.51 19.17 -0.39
CA THR A 98 -0.39 18.57 -1.70
C THR A 98 -1.48 19.26 -2.49
N THR A 99 -1.05 20.18 -3.35
CA THR A 99 -1.88 20.50 -4.51
C THR A 99 -2.22 19.15 -5.12
N PRO A 100 -3.51 18.76 -5.25
CA PRO A 100 -3.88 17.47 -5.77
C PRO A 100 -3.10 17.24 -7.06
N LEU A 101 -2.31 16.17 -7.09
CA LEU A 101 -1.49 15.89 -8.25
C LEU A 101 -2.40 15.82 -9.48
N PRO A 102 -1.96 16.34 -10.64
CA PRO A 102 -2.77 16.22 -11.84
C PRO A 102 -3.11 14.74 -12.07
N PRO A 103 -4.38 14.44 -12.41
CA PRO A 103 -4.81 13.08 -12.66
C PRO A 103 -3.95 12.47 -13.76
N ALA A 104 -3.46 11.25 -13.53
CA ALA A 104 -2.70 10.54 -14.53
C ALA A 104 -3.59 10.21 -15.73
N ASN A 105 -3.08 10.43 -16.94
CA ASN A 105 -3.74 10.03 -18.18
C ASN A 105 -3.35 8.57 -18.47
N PHE A 106 -4.17 7.65 -18.00
CA PHE A 106 -4.03 6.21 -18.27
C PHE A 106 -4.80 5.78 -19.53
N GLY A 107 -4.62 4.53 -19.94
CA GLY A 107 -5.27 3.94 -21.11
C GLY A 107 -6.80 3.86 -21.00
N GLU A 108 -7.45 3.53 -22.11
CA GLU A 108 -8.93 3.54 -22.25
C GLU A 108 -9.66 2.63 -21.24
N ALA A 109 -9.02 1.57 -20.77
CA ALA A 109 -9.59 0.66 -19.78
C ALA A 109 -9.69 1.26 -18.36
N TRP A 110 -9.03 2.39 -18.10
CA TRP A 110 -9.00 3.05 -16.79
C TRP A 110 -10.25 3.91 -16.54
N THR A 111 -10.88 3.68 -15.39
CA THR A 111 -11.94 4.54 -14.86
C THR A 111 -11.53 5.10 -13.49
N PRO A 112 -11.21 6.40 -13.36
CA PRO A 112 -10.77 6.97 -12.09
C PRO A 112 -11.92 7.04 -11.08
N VAL A 113 -11.61 6.84 -9.79
CA VAL A 113 -12.50 7.09 -8.66
C VAL A 113 -11.76 7.82 -7.54
N ALA A 114 -12.51 8.40 -6.59
CA ALA A 114 -11.90 8.91 -5.37
C ALA A 114 -11.30 7.75 -4.56
N CYS A 115 -10.09 7.91 -4.03
CA CYS A 115 -9.44 6.88 -3.21
C CYS A 115 -10.20 6.50 -1.93
N THR A 116 -11.09 7.39 -1.44
CA THR A 116 -12.02 7.08 -0.35
C THR A 116 -13.03 5.98 -0.71
N THR A 117 -13.25 5.71 -2.01
CA THR A 117 -14.02 4.55 -2.48
C THR A 117 -13.41 3.23 -2.02
N PHE A 118 -12.09 3.20 -1.79
CA PHE A 118 -11.33 2.05 -1.36
C PHE A 118 -10.90 2.12 0.11
N ASN A 119 -11.50 3.03 0.87
CA ASN A 119 -11.21 3.25 2.30
C ASN A 119 -9.73 3.46 2.63
N LEU A 120 -8.98 4.11 1.74
CA LEU A 120 -7.57 4.43 2.01
C LEU A 120 -7.46 5.52 3.09
N PRO A 121 -6.43 5.45 3.97
CA PRO A 121 -6.03 6.55 4.83
C PRO A 121 -5.78 7.84 4.01
N ASP A 122 -6.09 9.00 4.58
CA ASP A 122 -6.06 10.28 3.86
C ASP A 122 -4.67 10.62 3.29
N ASP A 123 -3.60 10.31 4.02
CA ASP A 123 -2.20 10.52 3.60
C ASP A 123 -1.82 9.62 2.42
N VAL A 124 -2.19 8.34 2.48
CA VAL A 124 -1.99 7.39 1.37
C VAL A 124 -2.84 7.80 0.17
N ALA A 125 -4.10 8.17 0.38
CA ALA A 125 -5.03 8.62 -0.65
C ALA A 125 -4.51 9.87 -1.37
N ALA A 126 -3.91 10.83 -0.66
CA ALA A 126 -3.33 12.04 -1.24
C ALA A 126 -2.13 11.77 -2.16
N GLN A 127 -1.46 10.62 -1.99
CA GLN A 127 -0.33 10.17 -2.82
C GLN A 127 -0.73 9.15 -3.90
N SER A 128 -2.02 8.82 -4.01
CA SER A 128 -2.48 7.69 -4.81
C SER A 128 -3.31 8.08 -6.03
N ASP A 129 -3.20 7.27 -7.09
CA ASP A 129 -4.22 7.18 -8.13
C ASP A 129 -5.09 5.96 -7.86
N CYS A 130 -6.41 6.17 -7.81
CA CYS A 130 -7.38 5.11 -7.53
C CYS A 130 -8.39 5.01 -8.68
N GLY A 131 -8.70 3.79 -9.08
CA GLY A 131 -9.57 3.54 -10.20
C GLY A 131 -9.88 2.07 -10.41
N TYR A 132 -10.62 1.83 -11.46
CA TYR A 132 -10.91 0.50 -11.97
C TYR A 132 -10.22 0.32 -13.32
N VAL A 133 -9.66 -0.87 -13.55
CA VAL A 133 -9.26 -1.33 -14.87
C VAL A 133 -10.33 -2.31 -15.35
N THR A 134 -10.93 -2.02 -16.51
CA THR A 134 -11.89 -2.92 -17.14
C THR A 134 -11.14 -4.00 -17.92
N VAL A 135 -11.38 -5.26 -17.58
CA VAL A 135 -10.69 -6.43 -18.16
C VAL A 135 -11.72 -7.42 -18.73
N PRO A 136 -11.35 -8.26 -19.71
CA PRO A 136 -12.21 -9.36 -20.14
C PRO A 136 -12.54 -10.29 -18.96
N GLU A 137 -13.79 -10.75 -18.88
CA GLU A 137 -14.17 -11.78 -17.91
C GLU A 137 -13.37 -13.07 -18.14
N LEU A 138 -13.08 -13.39 -19.40
CA LEU A 138 -12.16 -14.46 -19.78
C LEU A 138 -11.15 -13.88 -20.77
N HIS A 139 -9.86 -13.91 -20.45
CA HIS A 139 -8.79 -13.35 -21.32
C HIS A 139 -8.66 -14.08 -22.66
N SER A 140 -9.06 -15.36 -22.70
CA SER A 140 -9.22 -16.12 -23.96
C SER A 140 -10.34 -15.59 -24.87
N GLN A 141 -11.21 -14.72 -24.37
CA GLN A 141 -12.35 -14.10 -25.08
C GLN A 141 -12.31 -12.58 -24.92
N PRO A 142 -11.34 -11.87 -25.53
CA PRO A 142 -11.11 -10.45 -25.29
C PRO A 142 -12.26 -9.52 -25.71
N ASN A 143 -13.16 -9.99 -26.58
CA ASN A 143 -14.38 -9.26 -26.99
C ASN A 143 -15.64 -9.73 -26.26
N GLY A 144 -15.48 -10.54 -25.20
CA GLY A 144 -16.57 -11.09 -24.39
C GLY A 144 -17.07 -10.12 -23.32
N PRO A 145 -17.82 -10.63 -22.32
CA PRO A 145 -18.16 -9.88 -21.11
C PRO A 145 -16.92 -9.34 -20.42
N THR A 146 -17.07 -8.26 -19.65
CA THR A 146 -15.98 -7.61 -18.92
C THR A 146 -16.29 -7.51 -17.44
N ILE A 147 -15.24 -7.48 -16.63
CA ILE A 147 -15.30 -7.19 -15.19
C ILE A 147 -14.41 -5.97 -14.88
N GLN A 148 -14.47 -5.47 -13.65
CA GLN A 148 -13.63 -4.35 -13.22
C GLN A 148 -12.77 -4.77 -12.03
N VAL A 149 -11.45 -4.71 -12.19
CA VAL A 149 -10.52 -4.87 -11.06
C VAL A 149 -10.21 -3.51 -10.45
N ALA A 150 -10.30 -3.39 -9.13
CA ALA A 150 -9.93 -2.17 -8.42
C ALA A 150 -8.40 -2.07 -8.34
N VAL A 151 -7.86 -0.87 -8.55
CA VAL A 151 -6.42 -0.64 -8.60
C VAL A 151 -6.08 0.61 -7.82
N VAL A 152 -5.06 0.49 -6.98
CA VAL A 152 -4.41 1.60 -6.30
C VAL A 152 -2.97 1.67 -6.77
N ARG A 153 -2.58 2.80 -7.37
CA ARG A 153 -1.18 3.15 -7.52
C ARG A 153 -0.80 4.16 -6.46
N VAL A 154 0.06 3.77 -5.52
CA VAL A 154 0.72 4.74 -4.64
C VAL A 154 1.97 5.23 -5.36
N ARG A 155 2.02 6.54 -5.64
CA ARG A 155 3.15 7.15 -6.35
C ARG A 155 4.38 7.18 -5.46
N SER A 156 5.54 6.99 -6.04
CA SER A 156 6.82 7.14 -5.35
C SER A 156 6.91 8.46 -4.57
N SER A 157 7.53 8.43 -3.39
CA SER A 157 7.85 9.64 -2.63
C SER A 157 9.16 10.32 -3.06
N GLY A 158 9.96 9.64 -3.89
CA GLY A 158 11.21 10.20 -4.44
C GLY A 158 10.99 11.05 -5.71
N ASP A 159 11.87 12.04 -5.92
CA ASP A 159 11.82 12.99 -7.05
C ASP A 159 12.08 12.35 -8.43
N ASN A 160 12.78 11.22 -8.47
CA ASN A 160 13.14 10.51 -9.69
C ASN A 160 12.90 9.01 -9.52
N PRO A 161 11.63 8.56 -9.56
CA PRO A 161 11.30 7.16 -9.41
C PRO A 161 11.88 6.30 -10.53
N ALA A 162 12.20 5.05 -10.20
CA ALA A 162 12.47 4.02 -11.18
C ALA A 162 11.21 3.82 -12.05
N PRO A 163 11.39 3.55 -13.37
CA PRO A 163 10.27 3.45 -14.30
C PRO A 163 9.45 2.15 -14.10
N ASP A 164 9.99 1.17 -13.38
CA ASP A 164 9.38 -0.13 -13.12
C ASP A 164 8.74 -0.19 -11.71
N PRO A 165 7.39 -0.23 -11.60
CA PRO A 165 6.71 -0.30 -10.31
C PRO A 165 6.91 -1.66 -9.66
N LEU A 166 6.55 -1.73 -8.37
CA LEU A 166 6.33 -2.99 -7.66
C LEU A 166 4.83 -3.27 -7.56
N PHE A 167 4.38 -4.33 -8.22
CA PHE A 167 3.07 -4.94 -8.03
C PHE A 167 3.15 -5.82 -6.78
N MET A 168 2.27 -5.59 -5.82
CA MET A 168 2.26 -6.32 -4.56
C MET A 168 0.92 -7.00 -4.35
N GLU A 169 0.95 -8.31 -4.18
CA GLU A 169 -0.24 -9.12 -3.95
C GLU A 169 -0.15 -9.84 -2.61
N GLN A 170 -1.25 -9.73 -1.84
CA GLN A 170 -1.33 -10.37 -0.53
C GLN A 170 -1.70 -11.87 -0.65
N GLY A 171 -1.90 -12.49 0.51
CA GLY A 171 -2.30 -13.89 0.64
C GLY A 171 -3.82 -14.14 0.52
N GLY A 172 -4.35 -14.99 1.40
CA GLY A 172 -5.68 -15.58 1.25
C GLY A 172 -5.61 -16.97 0.57
N PRO A 173 -6.27 -17.21 -0.59
CA PRO A 173 -6.94 -16.23 -1.45
C PRO A 173 -8.21 -15.64 -0.83
N GLY A 174 -8.70 -14.53 -1.40
CA GLY A 174 -9.97 -13.92 -1.02
C GLY A 174 -9.88 -12.78 -0.01
N ASP A 175 -8.69 -12.50 0.52
CA ASP A 175 -8.39 -11.31 1.31
C ASP A 175 -8.21 -10.07 0.40
N SER A 176 -8.20 -8.86 0.99
CA SER A 176 -8.06 -7.61 0.24
C SER A 176 -6.61 -7.15 0.15
N THR A 177 -6.03 -7.10 -1.06
CA THR A 177 -4.69 -6.52 -1.30
C THR A 177 -4.67 -5.04 -0.91
N ILE A 178 -5.74 -4.32 -1.24
CA ILE A 178 -5.87 -2.89 -0.95
C ILE A 178 -5.98 -2.62 0.56
N ALA A 179 -6.79 -3.36 1.30
CA ALA A 179 -6.92 -3.13 2.74
C ALA A 179 -5.65 -3.51 3.51
N VAL A 180 -4.97 -4.59 3.10
CA VAL A 180 -3.77 -5.08 3.77
C VAL A 180 -2.58 -4.14 3.54
N PHE A 181 -2.30 -3.74 2.30
CA PHE A 181 -1.11 -2.94 2.03
C PHE A 181 -1.37 -1.43 2.11
N PRO A 182 -2.01 -0.76 1.14
CA PRO A 182 -2.21 0.68 1.22
C PRO A 182 -3.16 1.09 2.36
N GLY A 183 -4.07 0.21 2.79
CA GLY A 183 -4.97 0.47 3.93
C GLY A 183 -4.30 0.46 5.30
N SER A 184 -3.22 -0.32 5.48
CA SER A 184 -2.58 -0.47 6.79
C SER A 184 -1.06 -0.73 6.75
N GLY A 185 -0.60 -1.62 5.86
CA GLY A 185 0.80 -2.00 5.77
C GLY A 185 1.76 -0.88 5.38
N LEU A 186 1.36 0.06 4.51
CA LEU A 186 2.25 1.09 3.99
C LEU A 186 2.74 2.06 5.07
N SER A 187 1.89 2.40 6.03
CA SER A 187 2.25 3.24 7.17
C SER A 187 2.95 2.45 8.29
N ALA A 188 2.63 1.16 8.42
CA ALA A 188 3.16 0.30 9.47
C ALA A 188 4.52 -0.33 9.18
N LEU A 189 4.90 -0.51 7.90
CA LEU A 189 6.08 -1.26 7.50
C LEU A 189 7.11 -0.35 6.83
N THR A 190 8.19 -0.04 7.56
CA THR A 190 9.29 0.79 7.06
C THR A 190 9.93 0.25 5.77
N SER A 191 9.92 -1.07 5.57
CA SER A 191 10.39 -1.68 4.33
C SER A 191 9.59 -1.23 3.10
N LEU A 192 8.27 -1.07 3.22
CA LEU A 192 7.42 -0.58 2.13
C LEU A 192 7.66 0.90 1.86
N GLN A 193 7.89 1.70 2.90
CA GLN A 193 8.27 3.11 2.76
C GLN A 193 9.60 3.28 2.01
N HIS A 194 10.60 2.42 2.30
CA HIS A 194 11.87 2.41 1.57
C HIS A 194 11.71 2.04 0.09
N ILE A 195 10.79 1.12 -0.23
CA ILE A 195 10.48 0.78 -1.63
C ILE A 195 9.80 1.97 -2.31
N LEU A 196 8.79 2.55 -1.67
CA LEU A 196 8.04 3.71 -2.17
C LEU A 196 8.93 4.94 -2.41
N ALA A 197 10.04 5.08 -1.68
CA ALA A 197 11.02 6.13 -1.94
C ALA A 197 11.71 6.02 -3.30
N THR A 198 11.62 4.88 -3.98
CA THR A 198 12.37 4.59 -5.20
C THR A 198 11.51 4.27 -6.42
N ARG A 199 10.24 3.90 -6.24
CA ARG A 199 9.35 3.45 -7.32
C ARG A 199 7.89 3.53 -6.89
N ASP A 200 7.01 3.56 -7.88
CA ASP A 200 5.59 3.40 -7.63
C ASP A 200 5.29 1.98 -7.11
N MET A 201 4.26 1.89 -6.27
CA MET A 201 3.69 0.62 -5.82
C MET A 201 2.28 0.49 -6.36
N VAL A 202 1.98 -0.66 -6.96
CA VAL A 202 0.67 -0.95 -7.56
C VAL A 202 0.06 -2.12 -6.82
N PHE A 203 -1.21 -1.95 -6.44
CA PHE A 203 -2.00 -2.92 -5.71
C PHE A 203 -3.24 -3.20 -6.56
N VAL A 204 -3.42 -4.45 -6.95
CA VAL A 204 -4.60 -4.88 -7.70
C VAL A 204 -5.48 -5.67 -6.76
N GLU A 205 -6.74 -5.30 -6.66
CA GLU A 205 -7.71 -6.11 -5.93
C GLU A 205 -8.17 -7.24 -6.86
N GLU A 206 -7.90 -8.48 -6.47
CA GLU A 206 -8.17 -9.65 -7.30
C GLU A 206 -9.66 -9.74 -7.70
N ARG A 207 -9.91 -10.43 -8.81
CA ARG A 207 -11.26 -10.72 -9.29
C ARG A 207 -12.10 -11.31 -8.18
N GLY A 208 -13.29 -10.76 -7.95
CA GLY A 208 -14.22 -11.30 -6.96
C GLY A 208 -13.94 -10.90 -5.52
N THR A 209 -12.89 -10.12 -5.25
CA THR A 209 -12.57 -9.68 -3.89
C THR A 209 -12.99 -8.23 -3.66
N PHE A 210 -13.54 -7.96 -2.48
CA PHE A 210 -13.86 -6.63 -1.91
C PHE A 210 -14.22 -5.51 -2.90
N TYR A 211 -13.21 -4.74 -3.34
CA TYR A 211 -13.44 -3.55 -4.16
C TYR A 211 -13.65 -3.86 -5.63
N SER A 212 -13.20 -5.01 -6.13
CA SER A 212 -13.40 -5.46 -7.50
C SER A 212 -14.84 -5.87 -7.78
N ARG A 213 -15.24 -5.81 -9.06
CA ARG A 213 -16.63 -6.01 -9.50
C ARG A 213 -16.73 -7.08 -10.57
N PRO A 214 -17.57 -8.12 -10.37
CA PRO A 214 -18.41 -8.33 -9.20
C PRO A 214 -17.58 -8.73 -7.96
N ASN A 215 -18.11 -8.44 -6.77
CA ASN A 215 -17.57 -8.90 -5.49
C ASN A 215 -18.30 -10.20 -5.09
N LEU A 216 -17.54 -11.24 -4.77
CA LEU A 216 -18.02 -12.59 -4.47
C LEU A 216 -18.06 -12.90 -2.97
N VAL A 217 -17.83 -11.92 -2.09
CA VAL A 217 -17.92 -12.11 -0.64
C VAL A 217 -19.30 -12.70 -0.28
N CYS A 218 -19.26 -13.82 0.43
CA CYS A 218 -20.46 -14.50 0.92
C CYS A 218 -20.99 -13.82 2.17
N THR A 219 -21.93 -12.88 2.00
CA THR A 219 -22.63 -12.25 3.13
C THR A 219 -23.35 -13.28 4.00
N GLU A 220 -23.79 -14.38 3.40
CA GLU A 220 -24.42 -15.52 4.08
C GLU A 220 -23.46 -16.16 5.10
N GLN A 221 -22.16 -16.22 4.80
CA GLN A 221 -21.16 -16.72 5.74
C GLN A 221 -21.04 -15.78 6.94
N ILE A 222 -20.93 -14.47 6.69
CA ILE A 222 -20.83 -13.45 7.74
C ILE A 222 -22.07 -13.50 8.65
N GLU A 223 -23.26 -13.61 8.06
CA GLU A 223 -24.51 -13.77 8.81
C GLU A 223 -24.51 -15.03 9.66
N HIS A 224 -24.05 -16.16 9.09
CA HIS A 224 -23.94 -17.43 9.81
C HIS A 224 -22.97 -17.35 10.99
N GLU A 225 -21.77 -16.79 10.80
CA GLU A 225 -20.78 -16.59 11.86
C GLU A 225 -21.33 -15.72 13.00
N ILE A 226 -22.10 -14.68 12.67
CA ILE A 226 -22.82 -13.85 13.66
C ILE A 226 -23.86 -14.68 14.43
N GLN A 227 -24.58 -15.59 13.76
CA GLN A 227 -25.54 -16.47 14.45
C GLN A 227 -24.84 -17.48 15.36
N VAL A 228 -23.72 -18.07 14.92
CA VAL A 228 -22.89 -18.97 15.72
C VAL A 228 -22.39 -18.26 16.98
N ALA A 229 -21.84 -17.04 16.83
CA ALA A 229 -21.38 -16.24 17.96
C ALA A 229 -22.50 -15.89 18.96
N LYS A 230 -23.75 -15.86 18.51
CA LYS A 230 -24.94 -15.64 19.36
C LYS A 230 -25.54 -16.93 19.94
N GLY A 231 -25.01 -18.10 19.59
CA GLY A 231 -25.57 -19.40 19.96
C GLY A 231 -26.90 -19.72 19.27
N LEU A 232 -27.14 -19.13 18.09
CA LEU A 232 -28.37 -19.27 17.29
C LEU A 232 -28.19 -20.17 16.07
N ALA A 233 -26.96 -20.58 15.77
CA ALA A 233 -26.62 -21.53 14.71
C ALA A 233 -25.49 -22.45 15.16
N GLU A 234 -25.41 -23.62 14.52
CA GLU A 234 -24.32 -24.58 14.74
C GLU A 234 -23.14 -24.26 13.83
N GLU A 235 -21.91 -24.27 14.36
CA GLU A 235 -20.68 -24.04 13.58
C GLU A 235 -20.48 -25.07 12.45
N THR A 236 -21.12 -26.23 12.56
CA THR A 236 -21.06 -27.32 11.56
C THR A 236 -22.07 -27.17 10.42
N ASP A 237 -22.95 -26.17 10.46
CA ASP A 237 -23.91 -25.92 9.37
C ASP A 237 -23.26 -25.07 8.27
N HIS A 238 -22.90 -25.73 7.17
CA HIS A 238 -22.31 -25.10 6.00
C HIS A 238 -23.34 -24.75 4.89
N SER A 239 -24.64 -24.70 5.21
CA SER A 239 -25.68 -24.35 4.24
C SER A 239 -25.52 -22.94 3.65
N PHE A 240 -24.84 -22.04 4.37
CA PHE A 240 -24.48 -20.70 3.89
C PHE A 240 -23.64 -20.72 2.61
N VAL A 241 -22.80 -21.76 2.40
CA VAL A 241 -21.98 -21.90 1.19
C VAL A 241 -22.87 -22.14 -0.04
N VAL A 242 -23.88 -22.99 0.12
CA VAL A 242 -24.85 -23.30 -0.94
C VAL A 242 -25.71 -22.06 -1.24
N ALA A 243 -26.16 -21.36 -0.21
CA ALA A 243 -26.92 -20.13 -0.37
C ALA A 243 -26.13 -19.04 -1.11
N CYS A 244 -24.85 -18.82 -0.73
CA CYS A 244 -23.97 -17.90 -1.41
C CYS A 244 -23.77 -18.27 -2.88
N ARG A 245 -23.46 -19.54 -3.17
CA ARG A 245 -23.32 -20.04 -4.55
C ARG A 245 -24.58 -19.79 -5.37
N ASP A 246 -25.74 -20.13 -4.84
CA ASP A 246 -27.01 -20.03 -5.57
C ASP A 246 -27.39 -18.56 -5.82
N ARG A 247 -27.12 -17.66 -4.86
CA ARG A 247 -27.25 -16.21 -5.05
C ARG A 247 -26.35 -15.72 -6.18
N LEU A 248 -25.05 -16.05 -6.14
CA LEU A 248 -24.08 -15.61 -7.14
C LEU A 248 -24.42 -16.15 -8.55
N LEU A 249 -24.89 -17.40 -8.66
CA LEU A 249 -25.41 -17.94 -9.93
C LEU A 249 -26.63 -17.17 -10.43
N ALA A 250 -27.55 -16.81 -9.54
CA ALA A 250 -28.72 -16.01 -9.89
C ALA A 250 -28.38 -14.57 -10.32
N GLU A 251 -27.28 -14.02 -9.79
CA GLU A 251 -26.70 -12.73 -10.21
C GLU A 251 -25.95 -12.82 -11.56
N GLY A 252 -25.76 -14.04 -12.09
CA GLY A 252 -25.12 -14.27 -13.38
C GLY A 252 -23.60 -14.43 -13.31
N VAL A 253 -23.04 -14.68 -12.13
CA VAL A 253 -21.59 -14.88 -11.95
C VAL A 253 -21.13 -16.13 -12.70
N ASN A 254 -20.12 -15.94 -13.56
CA ASN A 254 -19.40 -17.03 -14.21
C ASN A 254 -18.21 -17.46 -13.36
N PHE A 255 -18.37 -18.50 -12.53
CA PHE A 255 -17.28 -18.97 -11.65
C PHE A 255 -16.00 -19.40 -12.39
N ASN A 256 -16.06 -19.72 -13.68
CA ASN A 256 -14.85 -20.05 -14.45
C ASN A 256 -13.91 -18.85 -14.60
N ALA A 257 -14.39 -17.62 -14.40
CA ALA A 257 -13.61 -16.39 -14.51
C ALA A 257 -12.79 -16.05 -13.25
N PHE A 258 -13.01 -16.72 -12.13
CA PHE A 258 -12.42 -16.36 -10.84
C PHE A 258 -11.38 -17.41 -10.45
N ASN A 259 -10.18 -17.27 -11.02
CA ASN A 259 -9.08 -18.19 -10.81
C ASN A 259 -7.73 -17.49 -11.03
N SER A 260 -6.64 -18.13 -10.63
CA SER A 260 -5.29 -17.54 -10.68
C SER A 260 -4.75 -17.30 -12.09
N VAL A 261 -5.20 -18.05 -13.11
CA VAL A 261 -4.81 -17.82 -14.51
C VAL A 261 -5.34 -16.47 -14.97
N GLU A 262 -6.61 -16.18 -14.67
CA GLU A 262 -7.25 -14.94 -15.08
C GLU A 262 -6.76 -13.74 -14.23
N ASN A 263 -6.52 -13.93 -12.92
CA ASN A 263 -5.89 -12.90 -12.07
C ASN A 263 -4.47 -12.55 -12.54
N ALA A 264 -3.68 -13.52 -13.02
CA ALA A 264 -2.32 -13.24 -13.51
C ALA A 264 -2.33 -12.35 -14.75
N ALA A 265 -3.23 -12.64 -15.70
CA ALA A 265 -3.38 -11.84 -16.91
C ALA A 265 -3.87 -10.41 -16.60
N ASP A 266 -4.70 -10.23 -15.56
CA ASP A 266 -5.11 -8.91 -15.10
C ASP A 266 -3.90 -8.05 -14.69
N MET A 267 -2.88 -8.61 -14.04
CA MET A 267 -1.68 -7.85 -13.63
C MET A 267 -1.00 -7.17 -14.83
N TYR A 268 -0.90 -7.89 -15.96
CA TYR A 268 -0.35 -7.35 -17.19
C TYR A 268 -1.26 -6.29 -17.81
N VAL A 269 -2.57 -6.53 -17.88
CA VAL A 269 -3.51 -5.54 -18.41
C VAL A 269 -3.50 -4.26 -17.55
N VAL A 270 -3.36 -4.38 -16.22
CA VAL A 270 -3.16 -3.22 -15.34
C VAL A 270 -1.86 -2.51 -15.65
N ALA A 271 -0.72 -3.21 -15.75
CA ALA A 271 0.56 -2.59 -16.09
C ALA A 271 0.50 -1.81 -17.41
N GLU A 272 -0.08 -2.41 -18.45
CA GLU A 272 -0.26 -1.79 -19.77
C GLU A 272 -1.21 -0.59 -19.71
N THR A 273 -2.33 -0.71 -19.00
CA THR A 273 -3.30 0.38 -18.82
C THR A 273 -2.67 1.58 -18.11
N LEU A 274 -1.84 1.32 -17.10
CA LEU A 274 -1.11 2.35 -16.37
C LEU A 274 0.14 2.86 -17.12
N SER A 275 0.37 2.38 -18.35
CA SER A 275 1.48 2.75 -19.24
C SER A 275 2.87 2.38 -18.71
N TYR A 276 2.99 1.26 -18.01
CA TYR A 276 4.27 0.69 -17.62
C TYR A 276 4.77 -0.33 -18.64
N ASP A 277 5.97 -0.08 -19.19
CA ASP A 277 6.63 -1.02 -20.12
C ASP A 277 7.14 -2.29 -19.41
N SER A 278 7.38 -2.21 -18.10
CA SER A 278 7.86 -3.32 -17.27
C SER A 278 7.47 -3.13 -15.81
N PHE A 279 7.35 -4.23 -15.07
CA PHE A 279 7.03 -4.21 -13.64
C PHE A 279 7.76 -5.31 -12.87
N ASN A 280 7.72 -5.23 -11.55
CA ASN A 280 8.26 -6.23 -10.63
C ASN A 280 7.11 -6.76 -9.80
N PHE A 281 7.18 -8.01 -9.38
CA PHE A 281 6.12 -8.65 -8.63
C PHE A 281 6.61 -9.10 -7.27
N TYR A 282 5.86 -8.79 -6.22
CA TYR A 282 5.99 -9.39 -4.90
C TYR A 282 4.67 -10.07 -4.57
N GLY A 283 4.73 -11.34 -4.21
CA GLY A 283 3.59 -12.09 -3.71
C GLY A 283 3.89 -12.74 -2.38
N VAL A 284 2.94 -12.70 -1.45
CA VAL A 284 3.02 -13.41 -0.16
C VAL A 284 1.91 -14.44 -0.03
N SER A 285 2.22 -15.62 0.51
CA SER A 285 1.24 -16.71 0.70
C SER A 285 0.55 -17.08 -0.63
N TYR A 286 -0.78 -17.03 -0.77
CA TYR A 286 -1.45 -17.25 -2.06
C TYR A 286 -0.91 -16.34 -3.18
N GLY A 287 -0.49 -15.11 -2.89
CA GLY A 287 0.18 -14.23 -3.86
C GLY A 287 1.41 -14.88 -4.50
N THR A 288 2.03 -15.89 -3.86
CA THR A 288 3.12 -16.67 -4.47
C THR A 288 2.64 -17.69 -5.51
N LEU A 289 1.43 -18.24 -5.35
CA LEU A 289 0.79 -19.05 -6.39
C LEU A 289 0.45 -18.16 -7.58
N LEU A 290 -0.17 -17.00 -7.32
CA LEU A 290 -0.44 -16.00 -8.36
C LEU A 290 0.83 -15.59 -9.09
N GLY A 291 1.91 -15.29 -8.36
CA GLY A 291 3.21 -14.94 -8.93
C GLY A 291 3.80 -16.01 -9.85
N GLN A 292 3.51 -17.30 -9.60
CA GLN A 292 3.92 -18.37 -10.52
C GLN A 292 3.12 -18.35 -11.83
N TYR A 293 1.82 -18.05 -11.80
CA TYR A 293 1.03 -17.84 -13.02
C TYR A 293 1.44 -16.57 -13.77
N VAL A 294 1.80 -15.50 -13.06
CA VAL A 294 2.39 -14.30 -13.66
C VAL A 294 3.69 -14.65 -14.40
N ILE A 295 4.57 -15.46 -13.80
CA ILE A 295 5.79 -15.94 -14.48
C ILE A 295 5.44 -16.74 -15.74
N ASP A 296 4.46 -17.65 -15.67
CA ASP A 296 4.07 -18.52 -16.79
C ASP A 296 3.56 -17.72 -18.00
N GLN A 297 2.86 -16.61 -17.76
CA GLN A 297 2.25 -15.76 -18.79
C GLN A 297 3.17 -14.64 -19.31
N ALA A 298 4.41 -14.54 -18.82
CA ALA A 298 5.26 -13.37 -19.08
C ALA A 298 5.58 -13.09 -20.55
N GLU A 299 5.51 -14.09 -21.43
CA GLU A 299 5.75 -13.95 -22.87
C GLU A 299 4.47 -13.64 -23.68
N GLU A 300 3.29 -13.63 -23.04
CA GLU A 300 1.99 -13.41 -23.69
C GLU A 300 1.57 -11.93 -23.73
N HIS A 301 2.29 -11.07 -23.01
CA HIS A 301 1.94 -9.67 -22.79
C HIS A 301 3.04 -8.70 -23.25
N THR A 302 2.69 -7.42 -23.42
CA THR A 302 3.63 -6.39 -23.86
C THR A 302 4.42 -5.79 -22.70
N ALA A 303 3.79 -5.65 -21.53
CA ALA A 303 4.48 -5.27 -20.31
C ALA A 303 5.40 -6.40 -19.83
N GLN A 304 6.67 -6.08 -19.55
CA GLN A 304 7.67 -7.09 -19.20
C GLN A 304 7.76 -7.33 -17.69
N LEU A 305 7.72 -8.61 -17.28
CA LEU A 305 8.03 -8.99 -15.92
C LEU A 305 9.54 -8.96 -15.68
N ARG A 306 10.02 -8.00 -14.89
CA ARG A 306 11.45 -7.75 -14.66
C ARG A 306 12.04 -8.59 -13.53
N SER A 307 11.32 -8.74 -12.43
CA SER A 307 11.74 -9.53 -11.28
C SER A 307 10.56 -10.00 -10.44
N VAL A 308 10.76 -11.08 -9.70
CA VAL A 308 9.72 -11.70 -8.87
C VAL A 308 10.30 -12.06 -7.50
N ILE A 309 9.56 -11.75 -6.44
CA ILE A 309 9.81 -12.19 -5.07
C ILE A 309 8.58 -12.98 -4.61
N LEU A 310 8.81 -14.22 -4.16
CA LEU A 310 7.77 -15.10 -3.64
C LEU A 310 8.07 -15.40 -2.16
N ASP A 311 7.23 -14.90 -1.27
CA ASP A 311 7.40 -15.00 0.18
C ASP A 311 6.36 -15.97 0.78
N ALA A 312 6.82 -17.00 1.50
CA ALA A 312 6.00 -18.14 1.96
C ALA A 312 5.31 -18.90 0.80
N VAL A 313 6.12 -19.57 -0.03
CA VAL A 313 5.71 -20.18 -1.31
C VAL A 313 4.65 -21.29 -1.15
N VAL A 314 3.55 -21.15 -1.90
CA VAL A 314 2.52 -22.15 -2.14
C VAL A 314 2.83 -22.90 -3.42
N THR A 315 2.74 -24.23 -3.38
CA THR A 315 3.04 -25.08 -4.54
C THR A 315 1.86 -25.10 -5.54
N PRO A 316 2.11 -25.15 -6.85
CA PRO A 316 1.08 -25.00 -7.89
C PRO A 316 0.13 -26.20 -8.01
N ASN A 317 0.42 -27.30 -7.31
CA ASN A 317 -0.47 -28.46 -7.21
C ASN A 317 -1.57 -28.30 -6.15
N ILE A 318 -1.64 -27.15 -5.46
CA ILE A 318 -2.73 -26.81 -4.56
C ILE A 318 -3.82 -26.09 -5.36
N GLU A 319 -5.01 -26.69 -5.44
CA GLU A 319 -6.22 -26.03 -5.93
C GLU A 319 -6.97 -25.41 -4.75
N PHE A 320 -6.97 -24.08 -4.67
CA PHE A 320 -7.84 -23.35 -3.72
C PHE A 320 -9.31 -23.39 -4.15
N ASN A 321 -9.56 -23.69 -5.42
CA ASN A 321 -10.88 -24.02 -5.93
C ASN A 321 -11.22 -25.45 -5.50
N ALA A 322 -11.70 -25.64 -4.27
CA ALA A 322 -12.24 -26.94 -3.89
C ALA A 322 -13.38 -27.30 -4.86
N PRO A 323 -13.38 -28.51 -5.47
CA PRO A 323 -14.47 -28.89 -6.34
C PRO A 323 -15.76 -28.87 -5.54
N ALA A 324 -16.74 -28.08 -5.99
CA ALA A 324 -18.09 -27.99 -5.41
C ALA A 324 -18.87 -29.33 -5.42
N SER A 325 -18.22 -30.44 -5.81
CA SER A 325 -18.77 -31.79 -5.90
C SER A 325 -18.30 -32.75 -4.80
N ALA A 326 -17.51 -32.32 -3.81
CA ALA A 326 -17.02 -33.22 -2.76
C ALA A 326 -18.01 -33.52 -1.61
N THR A 327 -19.25 -33.00 -1.63
CA THR A 327 -20.29 -33.31 -0.64
C THR A 327 -21.54 -33.88 -1.28
N SER A 328 -21.38 -35.02 -1.96
CA SER A 328 -22.48 -35.97 -2.14
C SER A 328 -22.04 -37.36 -1.69
N SER A 329 -22.16 -37.59 -0.38
CA SER A 329 -22.13 -38.92 0.23
C SER A 329 -23.08 -38.93 1.42
#